data_AF-A0A6P2D376-F1
#
_entry.id   AF-A0A6P2D376-F1
#
_cell.length_a   1.000
_cell.length_b   1.000
_cell.length_c   1.000
_cell.angle_alpha   90.00
_cell.angle_beta   90.00
_cell.angle_gamma   90.00
#
_symmetry.space_group_name_H-M   'P 1'
#
loop_
_entity.id
_entity.type
_entity.pdbx_description
1 polymer ?
#
loop_
_entity_poly.entity_id
_entity_poly.type
_entity_poly.pdbx_seq_one_letter_code
_entity_poly.pdbx_strand_id
1 'polypeptide(L)'
;MRYGREVAEYEELVRAAKLSSQKRSYRWWKRQPKLSENDFLEATSRGSVAEQRVYCEQLKDIFGNPFRPVSFSPSWRSSTAVSLAAQVYESRDFGAMPILADALQDAGCENEDILSHCRGAGPHVRGCWVVDLVLGKD
;
A
#
# COMPACT_ATOMS: atom_id res chain seq x y z
N MET A 1 3.64 -31.67 -34.14
CA MET A 1 3.21 -32.19 -32.81
C MET A 1 3.65 -31.21 -31.70
N ARG A 2 3.03 -30.03 -31.64
CA ARG A 2 3.35 -28.97 -30.65
C ARG A 2 2.19 -28.66 -29.69
N TYR A 3 1.11 -29.44 -29.75
CA TYR A 3 -0.14 -29.22 -29.02
C TYR A 3 -0.21 -29.93 -27.65
N GLY A 4 0.71 -30.86 -27.35
CA GLY A 4 0.64 -31.68 -26.14
C GLY A 4 1.30 -31.08 -24.90
N ARG A 5 2.21 -30.11 -25.07
CA ARG A 5 2.93 -29.46 -23.96
C ARG A 5 2.12 -28.32 -23.33
N GLU A 6 1.38 -27.56 -24.13
CA GLU A 6 0.50 -26.48 -23.65
C GLU A 6 -0.69 -27.01 -22.85
N VAL A 7 -1.25 -28.17 -23.21
CA VAL A 7 -2.42 -28.75 -22.52
C VAL A 7 -2.06 -29.25 -21.12
N ALA A 8 -0.84 -29.78 -20.93
CA ALA A 8 -0.39 -30.28 -19.62
C ALA A 8 -0.14 -29.14 -18.63
N GLU A 9 0.48 -28.05 -19.08
CA GLU A 9 0.71 -26.83 -18.29
C GLU A 9 -0.63 -26.15 -17.92
N TYR A 10 -1.60 -26.19 -18.83
CA TYR A 10 -2.95 -25.71 -18.63
C TYR A 10 -3.74 -26.51 -17.58
N GLU A 11 -3.68 -27.85 -17.62
CA GLU A 11 -4.33 -28.71 -16.63
C GLU A 11 -3.75 -28.52 -15.23
N GLU A 12 -2.46 -28.23 -15.13
CA GLU A 12 -1.76 -28.00 -13.86
C GLU A 12 -2.15 -26.65 -13.24
N LEU A 13 -2.24 -25.59 -14.04
CA LEU A 13 -2.74 -24.28 -13.60
C LEU A 13 -4.20 -24.33 -13.14
N VAL A 14 -5.06 -25.08 -13.84
CA VAL A 14 -6.47 -25.30 -13.45
C VAL A 14 -6.55 -26.14 -12.16
N ARG A 15 -5.66 -27.10 -11.94
CA ARG A 15 -5.56 -27.85 -10.67
C ARG A 15 -5.09 -26.95 -9.54
N ALA A 16 -4.12 -26.07 -9.75
CA ALA A 16 -3.64 -25.11 -8.75
C ALA A 16 -4.74 -24.12 -8.33
N ALA A 17 -5.52 -23.60 -9.28
CA ALA A 17 -6.67 -22.72 -9.00
C ALA A 17 -7.81 -23.43 -8.24
N LYS A 18 -8.02 -24.73 -8.49
CA LYS A 18 -8.99 -25.56 -7.74
C LYS A 18 -8.55 -25.82 -6.29
N LEU A 19 -7.25 -25.76 -6.00
CA LEU A 19 -6.69 -26.10 -4.69
C LEU A 19 -6.38 -24.88 -3.81
N SER A 20 -6.33 -23.66 -4.37
CA SER A 20 -6.06 -22.41 -3.65
C SER A 20 -7.28 -21.84 -2.90
N SER A 21 -7.06 -20.81 -2.05
CA SER A 21 -8.10 -20.01 -1.35
C SER A 21 -9.18 -19.38 -2.25
N GLN A 22 -9.11 -19.55 -3.57
CA GLN A 22 -10.03 -19.00 -4.58
C GLN A 22 -11.15 -19.97 -5.01
N LYS A 23 -11.35 -21.11 -4.32
CA LYS A 23 -12.44 -22.08 -4.60
C LYS A 23 -13.83 -21.44 -4.72
N ARG A 24 -14.11 -20.39 -3.94
CA ARG A 24 -15.37 -19.63 -3.97
C ARG A 24 -15.53 -18.82 -5.26
N SER A 25 -14.44 -18.22 -5.75
CA SER A 25 -14.38 -17.45 -6.99
C SER A 25 -14.57 -18.36 -8.21
N TYR A 26 -13.91 -19.53 -8.25
CA TYR A 26 -14.05 -20.50 -9.33
C TYR A 26 -15.47 -21.09 -9.44
N ARG A 27 -16.11 -21.43 -8.32
CA ARG A 27 -17.50 -21.93 -8.28
C ARG A 27 -18.52 -20.88 -8.75
N TRP A 28 -18.28 -19.60 -8.47
CA TRP A 28 -19.13 -18.51 -8.91
C TRP A 28 -18.91 -18.21 -10.41
N TRP A 29 -17.66 -18.27 -10.88
CA TRP A 29 -17.28 -18.11 -12.28
C TRP A 29 -17.91 -19.19 -13.20
N LYS A 30 -17.88 -20.47 -12.79
CA LYS A 30 -18.49 -21.58 -13.54
C LYS A 30 -20.02 -21.49 -13.72
N ARG A 31 -20.69 -20.61 -12.99
CA ARG A 31 -22.14 -20.39 -13.10
C ARG A 31 -22.52 -19.33 -14.13
N GLN A 32 -21.55 -18.67 -14.78
CA GLN A 32 -21.82 -17.60 -15.74
C GLN A 32 -21.70 -18.09 -17.18
N PRO A 33 -22.81 -18.12 -17.96
CA PRO A 33 -22.83 -18.74 -19.29
C PRO A 33 -22.13 -17.93 -20.40
N LYS A 34 -21.62 -16.72 -20.11
CA LYS A 34 -21.08 -15.79 -21.11
C LYS A 34 -19.59 -15.47 -20.94
N LEU A 35 -18.91 -16.09 -19.99
CA LEU A 35 -17.49 -15.83 -19.73
C LEU A 35 -16.65 -16.99 -20.26
N SER A 36 -15.65 -16.65 -21.07
CA SER A 36 -14.68 -17.59 -21.62
C SER A 36 -13.59 -17.90 -20.60
N GLU A 37 -12.90 -19.03 -20.79
CA GLU A 37 -11.79 -19.45 -19.92
C GLU A 37 -10.61 -18.45 -19.94
N ASN A 38 -10.47 -17.66 -21.01
CA ASN A 38 -9.53 -16.55 -21.08
C ASN A 38 -9.91 -15.39 -20.15
N ASP A 39 -11.21 -15.10 -19.97
CA ASP A 39 -11.68 -14.07 -19.02
C ASP A 39 -11.37 -14.45 -17.57
N PHE A 40 -11.30 -15.76 -17.26
CA PHE A 40 -10.87 -16.25 -15.95
C PHE A 40 -9.38 -16.01 -15.73
N LEU A 41 -8.56 -16.38 -16.72
CA LEU A 41 -7.11 -16.21 -16.67
C LEU A 41 -6.73 -14.74 -16.53
N GLU A 42 -7.42 -13.84 -17.24
CA GLU A 42 -7.23 -12.39 -17.16
C GLU A 42 -7.70 -11.80 -15.81
N ALA A 43 -8.78 -12.32 -15.23
CA ALA A 43 -9.22 -11.93 -13.89
C ALA A 43 -8.22 -12.39 -12.80
N THR A 44 -7.55 -13.52 -13.00
CA THR A 44 -6.48 -14.02 -12.12
C THR A 44 -5.09 -13.47 -12.43
N SER A 45 -4.89 -12.83 -13.59
CA SER A 45 -3.63 -12.16 -13.97
C SER A 45 -3.50 -10.76 -13.39
N ARG A 46 -4.53 -10.25 -12.72
CA ARG A 46 -4.41 -9.10 -11.82
C ARG A 46 -3.39 -9.46 -10.75
N GLY A 47 -2.39 -8.60 -10.54
CA GLY A 47 -1.20 -8.82 -9.72
C GLY A 47 -1.47 -9.58 -8.42
N SER A 48 -0.50 -10.36 -7.98
CA SER A 48 -0.68 -11.27 -6.83
C SER A 48 -1.25 -10.52 -5.62
N VAL A 49 -1.98 -11.22 -4.74
CA VAL A 49 -2.52 -10.59 -3.51
C VAL A 49 -1.41 -9.94 -2.68
N ALA A 50 -0.18 -10.45 -2.76
CA ALA A 50 1.00 -9.85 -2.12
C ALA A 50 1.39 -8.51 -2.76
N GLU A 51 1.42 -8.43 -4.08
CA GLU A 51 1.70 -7.21 -4.85
C GLU A 51 0.64 -6.13 -4.61
N GLN A 52 -0.64 -6.54 -4.58
CA GLN A 52 -1.75 -5.65 -4.24
C GLN A 52 -1.61 -5.05 -2.84
N ARG A 53 -1.12 -5.83 -1.86
CA ARG A 53 -0.87 -5.32 -0.50
C ARG A 53 0.19 -4.23 -0.48
N VAL A 54 1.30 -4.44 -1.20
CA VAL A 54 2.37 -3.43 -1.30
C VAL A 54 1.85 -2.13 -1.89
N TYR A 55 1.08 -2.19 -2.97
CA TYR A 55 0.46 -1.00 -3.55
C TYR A 55 -0.51 -0.32 -2.59
N CYS A 56 -1.35 -1.08 -1.89
CA CYS A 56 -2.25 -0.51 -0.89
C CYS A 56 -1.50 0.16 0.27
N GLU A 57 -0.36 -0.37 0.70
CA GLU A 57 0.46 0.23 1.75
C GLU A 57 1.12 1.52 1.28
N GLN A 58 1.68 1.55 0.07
CA GLN A 58 2.23 2.76 -0.54
C GLN A 58 1.18 3.86 -0.74
N LEU A 59 -0.02 3.49 -1.20
CA LEU A 59 -1.11 4.45 -1.36
C LEU A 59 -1.55 5.06 -0.02
N LYS A 60 -1.53 4.28 1.06
CA LYS A 60 -1.80 4.78 2.41
C LYS A 60 -0.68 5.70 2.92
N ASP A 61 0.57 5.43 2.55
CA ASP A 61 1.67 6.32 2.88
C ASP A 61 1.58 7.65 2.13
N ILE A 62 1.10 7.66 0.87
CA ILE A 62 1.00 8.90 0.10
C ILE A 62 -0.24 9.73 0.46
N PHE A 63 -1.39 9.09 0.64
CA PHE A 63 -2.67 9.81 0.80
C PHE A 63 -3.23 9.77 2.22
N GLY A 64 -2.63 8.99 3.12
CA GLY A 64 -3.22 8.71 4.42
C GLY A 64 -4.57 8.00 4.32
N ASN A 65 -5.48 8.29 5.24
CA ASN A 65 -6.85 7.78 5.22
C ASN A 65 -7.80 8.83 4.60
N PRO A 66 -8.26 8.66 3.35
CA PRO A 66 -9.12 9.65 2.69
C PRO A 66 -10.51 9.79 3.35
N PHE A 67 -10.93 8.81 4.16
CA PHE A 67 -12.21 8.85 4.88
C PHE A 67 -12.08 9.41 6.29
N ARG A 68 -10.86 9.72 6.74
CA ARG A 68 -10.56 10.38 8.01
C ARG A 68 -9.48 11.44 7.77
N PRO A 69 -9.84 12.60 7.19
CA PRO A 69 -8.89 13.67 6.96
C PRO A 69 -8.31 14.15 8.29
N VAL A 70 -6.98 14.30 8.33
CA VAL A 70 -6.23 14.73 9.50
C VAL A 70 -6.04 16.25 9.43
N SER A 71 -6.44 16.96 10.48
CA SER A 71 -6.16 18.40 10.60
C SER A 71 -4.77 18.61 11.19
N PHE A 72 -3.87 19.21 10.41
CA PHE A 72 -2.50 19.49 10.86
C PHE A 72 -2.39 20.93 11.38
N SER A 73 -1.98 21.11 12.64
CA SER A 73 -1.78 22.44 13.22
C SER A 73 -0.45 23.06 12.77
N PRO A 74 -0.41 24.31 12.30
CA PRO A 74 0.85 25.00 11.98
C PRO A 74 1.80 25.10 13.17
N SER A 75 1.30 25.06 14.41
CA SER A 75 2.13 25.08 15.63
C SER A 75 3.05 23.87 15.75
N TRP A 76 2.72 22.75 15.09
CA TRP A 76 3.52 21.53 15.11
C TRP A 76 4.71 21.58 14.13
N ARG A 77 4.77 22.58 13.23
CA ARG A 77 5.92 22.83 12.35
C ARG A 77 7.06 23.52 13.10
N SER A 78 7.57 22.89 14.14
CA SER A 78 8.77 23.35 14.82
C SER A 78 9.97 23.30 13.86
N SER A 79 11.00 24.11 14.12
CA SER A 79 12.24 24.09 13.31
C SER A 79 12.84 22.69 13.22
N THR A 80 12.83 21.95 14.34
CA THR A 80 13.29 20.56 14.41
C THR A 80 12.47 19.63 13.53
N ALA A 81 11.13 19.69 13.61
CA ALA A 81 10.26 18.85 12.78
C ALA A 81 10.46 19.12 11.29
N VAL A 82 10.55 20.40 10.90
CA VAL A 82 10.80 20.80 9.50
C VAL A 82 12.17 20.33 9.01
N SER A 83 13.21 20.48 9.81
CA SER A 83 14.56 20.00 9.44
C SER A 83 14.60 18.48 9.26
N LEU A 84 13.98 17.71 10.17
CA LEU A 84 13.89 16.25 10.05
C LEU A 84 13.09 15.83 8.82
N ALA A 85 11.92 16.43 8.60
CA ALA A 85 11.09 16.14 7.43
C ALA A 85 11.82 16.46 6.11
N ALA A 86 12.53 17.59 6.05
CA ALA A 86 13.32 17.97 4.88
C ALA A 86 14.47 16.98 4.62
N GLN A 87 15.16 16.55 5.68
CA GLN A 87 16.22 15.55 5.58
C GLN A 87 15.69 14.23 5.04
N VAL A 88 14.63 13.69 5.63
CA VAL A 88 13.98 12.43 5.20
C VAL A 88 13.52 12.52 3.75
N TYR A 89 12.92 13.66 3.36
CA TYR A 89 12.43 13.88 2.01
C TYR A 89 13.55 13.89 0.95
N GLU A 90 14.66 14.56 1.25
CA GLU A 90 15.79 14.72 0.31
C GLU A 90 16.65 13.45 0.24
N SER A 91 16.98 12.86 1.38
CA SER A 91 17.81 11.64 1.44
C SER A 91 17.05 10.41 0.96
N ARG A 92 15.71 10.43 1.04
CA ARG A 92 14.83 9.25 0.87
C ARG A 92 15.14 8.13 1.86
N ASP A 93 15.80 8.47 2.97
CA ASP A 93 16.03 7.61 4.11
C ASP A 93 14.98 7.91 5.18
N PHE A 94 14.00 7.02 5.28
CA PHE A 94 12.88 7.12 6.21
C PHE A 94 13.18 6.48 7.58
N GLY A 95 14.43 6.08 7.84
CA GLY A 95 14.83 5.57 9.16
C GLY A 95 14.64 6.56 10.30
N ALA A 96 14.58 7.87 10.00
CA ALA A 96 14.33 8.92 10.98
C ALA A 96 12.85 9.24 11.23
N MET A 97 11.89 8.51 10.62
CA MET A 97 10.46 8.74 10.82
C MET A 97 10.01 8.63 12.30
N PRO A 98 10.49 7.68 13.12
CA PRO A 98 10.17 7.66 14.55
C PRO A 98 10.67 8.91 15.29
N ILE A 99 11.83 9.44 14.90
CA ILE A 99 12.41 10.67 15.48
C ILE A 99 11.56 11.89 15.09
N LEU A 100 11.04 11.92 13.85
CA LEU A 100 10.08 12.94 13.43
C LEU A 100 8.79 12.88 14.27
N ALA A 101 8.32 11.67 14.62
CA ALA A 101 7.16 11.50 15.49
C ALA A 101 7.39 12.16 16.87
N ASP A 102 8.56 11.93 17.46
CA ASP A 102 8.91 12.49 18.76
C ASP A 102 9.05 14.03 18.68
N ALA A 103 9.68 14.55 17.63
CA ALA A 103 9.77 16.00 17.42
C ALA A 103 8.40 16.68 17.22
N LEU A 104 7.44 15.99 16.59
CA LEU A 104 6.06 16.46 16.47
C LEU A 104 5.33 16.42 17.82
N GLN A 105 5.54 15.36 18.60
CA GLN A 105 4.96 15.23 19.94
C GLN A 105 5.49 16.31 20.89
N ASP A 106 6.80 16.60 20.85
CA ASP A 106 7.43 17.70 21.60
C ASP A 106 6.87 19.08 21.21
N ALA A 107 6.44 19.23 19.96
CA ALA A 107 5.75 20.44 19.48
C ALA A 107 4.26 20.49 19.87
N GLY A 108 3.77 19.51 20.63
CA GLY A 108 2.38 19.43 21.11
C GLY A 108 1.42 18.71 20.15
N CYS A 109 1.92 17.88 19.24
CA CYS A 109 1.07 17.00 18.43
C CYS A 109 0.60 15.81 19.27
N GLU A 110 -0.72 15.70 19.46
CA GLU A 110 -1.37 14.56 20.13
C GLU A 110 -2.20 13.71 19.15
N ASN A 111 -2.08 13.97 17.84
CA ASN A 111 -2.85 13.25 16.84
C ASN A 111 -2.28 11.83 16.66
N GLU A 112 -3.03 10.83 17.14
CA GLU A 112 -2.61 9.43 17.10
C GLU A 112 -2.40 8.92 15.67
N ASP A 113 -3.17 9.36 14.67
CA ASP A 113 -2.99 8.93 13.28
C ASP A 113 -1.64 9.40 12.71
N ILE A 114 -1.22 10.64 13.04
CA ILE A 114 0.11 11.18 12.66
C ILE A 114 1.21 10.41 13.38
N LEU A 115 1.12 10.29 14.70
CA LEU A 115 2.18 9.71 15.53
C LEU A 115 2.35 8.21 15.26
N SER A 116 1.25 7.47 15.14
CA SER A 116 1.27 6.04 14.83
C SER A 116 1.76 5.76 13.42
N HIS A 117 1.47 6.64 12.45
CA HIS A 117 2.01 6.53 11.10
C HIS A 117 3.53 6.68 11.09
N CYS A 118 4.09 7.72 11.73
CA CYS A 118 5.53 7.95 11.80
C CYS A 118 6.30 6.86 12.56
N ARG A 119 5.67 6.26 13.58
CA ARG A 119 6.25 5.16 14.37
C ARG A 119 6.03 3.79 13.73
N GLY A 120 5.12 3.71 12.77
CA GLY A 120 4.81 2.49 12.05
C GLY A 120 6.02 2.01 11.25
N ALA A 121 6.18 0.69 11.15
CA ALA A 121 7.20 0.10 10.28
C ALA A 121 6.85 0.20 8.79
N GLY A 122 5.79 0.93 8.43
CA GLY A 122 5.20 0.95 7.10
C GLY A 122 6.23 1.33 6.03
N PRO A 123 6.00 0.95 4.76
CA PRO A 123 6.83 1.51 3.71
C PRO A 123 6.55 3.02 3.67
N HIS A 124 7.55 3.82 4.01
CA HIS A 124 7.54 5.24 3.77
C HIS A 124 8.23 5.53 2.45
N VAL A 125 7.57 6.35 1.62
CA VAL A 125 8.07 6.76 0.31
C VAL A 125 8.04 8.27 0.19
N ARG A 126 8.71 8.79 -0.85
CA ARG A 126 8.61 10.21 -1.18
C ARG A 126 7.17 10.52 -1.56
N GLY A 127 6.56 11.47 -0.85
CA GLY A 127 5.12 11.71 -0.88
C GLY A 127 4.40 11.26 0.40
N CYS A 128 5.13 10.76 1.41
CA CYS A 128 4.57 10.46 2.73
C CYS A 128 3.75 11.64 3.25
N TRP A 129 2.47 11.40 3.50
CA TRP A 129 1.50 12.45 3.82
C TRP A 129 1.89 13.27 5.07
N VAL A 130 2.51 12.65 6.08
CA VAL A 130 2.99 13.41 7.26
C VAL A 130 4.16 14.32 6.91
N VAL A 131 5.11 13.83 6.10
CA VAL A 131 6.27 14.61 5.69
C VAL A 131 5.82 15.80 4.83
N ASP A 132 4.87 15.59 3.92
CA ASP A 132 4.33 16.66 3.08
C ASP A 132 3.52 17.68 3.91
N LEU A 133 2.75 17.25 4.92
CA LEU A 133 2.12 18.14 5.90
C LEU A 133 3.12 19.00 6.67
N VAL A 134 4.24 18.42 7.10
CA VAL A 134 5.27 19.19 7.82
C VAL A 134 5.95 20.20 6.88
N LEU A 135 6.18 19.83 5.62
CA LEU A 135 6.81 20.69 4.62
C LEU A 135 5.84 21.68 3.94
N GLY A 136 4.53 21.55 4.18
CA GLY A 136 3.50 22.38 3.55
C GLY A 136 3.33 22.12 2.06
N LYS A 137 3.43 20.85 1.64
CA LYS A 137 3.38 20.41 0.24
C LYS A 137 2.04 19.80 -0.20
N ASP A 138 1.01 19.85 0.64
CA ASP A 138 -0.34 19.32 0.36
C ASP A 138 -1.24 20.26 -0.44
#